data_AF-A0A3L7UJN9-F1
#
_entry.id   AF-A0A3L7UJN9-F1
#
_cell.length_a   1.000
_cell.length_b   1.000
_cell.length_c   1.000
_cell.angle_alpha   90.00
_cell.angle_beta   90.00
_cell.angle_gamma   90.00
#
_symmetry.space_group_name_H-M   'P 1'
#
loop_
_entity.id
_entity.type
_entity.pdbx_description
1 polymer ?
#
loop_
_entity_poly.entity_id
_entity_poly.type
_entity_poly.pdbx_seq_one_letter_code
_entity_poly.pdbx_strand_id
1 'polypeptide(L)'
;MDPLFDLFSSLVNVIWSLLDVVVNLVRVILPWLPLLAWVGFWTFAVNWAKTLPILRRGGFIGILLLMFVAVLVWAAVAPPENGKHLMLGLSVSNHAGKFIYVTMLTCIALLCGSAQLSGSFGRLVEFPEEPSADDHGHEHDDTHGGHDHSHDVAHAH
;
A
#
# COMPACT_ATOMS: atom_id res chain seq x y z
N MET A 1 -39.40 -45.76 13.73
CA MET A 1 -39.42 -44.34 13.28
C MET A 1 -38.11 -43.64 13.62
N ASP A 2 -37.16 -44.39 14.15
CA ASP A 2 -35.88 -43.97 14.71
C ASP A 2 -34.82 -43.53 13.68
N PRO A 3 -34.66 -44.18 12.50
CA PRO A 3 -33.58 -43.80 11.57
C PRO A 3 -33.81 -42.44 10.90
N LEU A 4 -35.07 -41.99 10.80
CA LEU A 4 -35.42 -40.67 10.27
C LEU A 4 -35.07 -39.56 11.27
N PHE A 5 -35.24 -39.82 12.57
CA PHE A 5 -34.83 -38.92 13.65
C PHE A 5 -33.29 -38.83 13.77
N ASP A 6 -32.58 -39.95 13.58
CA ASP A 6 -31.12 -39.98 13.58
C ASP A 6 -30.52 -39.22 12.38
N LEU A 7 -31.13 -39.34 11.20
CA LEU A 7 -30.76 -38.56 10.02
C LEU A 7 -31.00 -37.07 10.22
N PHE A 8 -32.16 -36.69 10.79
CA PHE A 8 -32.48 -35.30 11.06
C PHE A 8 -31.52 -34.68 12.09
N SER A 9 -31.22 -35.41 13.16
CA SER A 9 -30.26 -34.98 14.19
C SER A 9 -28.84 -34.83 13.62
N SER A 10 -28.44 -35.74 12.74
CA SER A 10 -27.16 -35.67 12.04
C SER A 10 -27.08 -34.47 11.10
N LEU A 11 -28.15 -34.17 10.36
CA LEU A 11 -28.22 -33.00 9.47
C LEU A 11 -28.15 -31.68 10.25
N VAL A 12 -28.89 -31.60 11.36
CA VAL A 12 -28.85 -30.44 12.26
C VAL A 12 -27.46 -30.26 12.88
N ASN A 13 -26.81 -31.34 13.30
CA ASN A 13 -25.43 -31.29 13.81
C ASN A 13 -24.42 -30.80 12.77
N VAL A 14 -24.58 -31.20 11.50
CA VAL A 14 -23.72 -30.70 10.41
C VAL A 14 -23.93 -29.20 10.21
N ILE A 15 -25.17 -28.72 10.25
CA ILE A 15 -25.46 -27.28 10.14
C ILE A 15 -24.86 -26.49 11.30
N TRP A 16 -24.99 -27.00 12.54
CA TRP A 16 -24.36 -26.37 13.72
C TRP A 16 -22.84 -26.37 13.62
N SER A 17 -22.25 -27.49 13.18
CA SER A 17 -20.80 -27.58 12.99
C SER A 17 -20.32 -26.58 11.94
N LEU A 18 -21.08 -26.38 10.85
CA LEU A 18 -20.76 -25.39 9.83
C LEU A 18 -20.84 -23.96 10.40
N LEU A 19 -21.86 -23.66 11.20
CA LEU A 19 -22.01 -22.40 11.90
C LEU A 19 -20.84 -22.15 12.87
N ASP A 20 -20.43 -23.15 13.64
CA ASP A 20 -19.29 -23.06 14.55
C ASP A 20 -17.99 -22.81 13.79
N VAL A 21 -17.79 -23.45 12.63
CA VAL A 21 -16.64 -23.15 11.78
C VAL A 21 -16.65 -21.70 11.33
N VAL A 22 -17.79 -21.16 10.91
CA VAL A 22 -17.91 -19.74 10.51
C VAL A 22 -17.67 -18.81 11.70
N VAL A 23 -18.25 -19.09 12.87
CA VAL A 23 -18.06 -18.29 14.08
C VAL A 23 -16.60 -18.31 14.52
N ASN A 24 -15.96 -19.47 14.49
CA ASN A 24 -14.54 -19.61 14.81
C ASN A 24 -13.67 -18.88 13.80
N LEU A 25 -13.99 -18.95 12.50
CA LEU A 25 -13.30 -18.19 11.48
C LEU A 25 -13.42 -16.68 11.71
N VAL A 26 -14.63 -16.19 12.03
CA VAL A 26 -14.85 -14.77 12.35
C VAL A 26 -14.08 -14.35 13.60
N ARG A 27 -14.07 -15.17 14.65
CA ARG A 27 -13.27 -14.92 15.86
C ARG A 27 -11.77 -14.88 15.57
N VAL A 28 -11.32 -15.72 14.64
CA VAL A 28 -9.93 -15.70 14.17
C VAL A 28 -9.66 -14.47 13.34
N ILE A 29 -10.55 -14.01 12.48
CA ILE A 29 -10.31 -12.84 11.60
C ILE A 29 -10.43 -11.52 12.36
N LEU A 30 -11.37 -11.39 13.31
CA LEU A 30 -11.65 -10.16 14.05
C LEU A 30 -10.40 -9.45 14.62
N PRO A 31 -9.50 -10.14 15.35
CA PRO A 31 -8.32 -9.49 15.90
C PRO A 31 -7.30 -9.08 14.84
N TRP A 32 -7.37 -9.64 13.63
CA TRP A 32 -6.46 -9.33 12.51
C TRP A 32 -7.06 -8.32 11.53
N LEU A 33 -8.34 -7.95 11.68
CA LEU A 33 -8.98 -6.93 10.84
C LEU A 33 -8.18 -5.62 10.77
N PRO A 34 -7.61 -5.08 11.86
CA PRO A 34 -6.79 -3.86 11.77
C PRO A 34 -5.57 -4.04 10.85
N LEU A 35 -4.95 -5.22 10.88
CA LEU A 35 -3.77 -5.54 10.07
C LEU A 35 -4.16 -5.77 8.60
N LEU A 36 -5.27 -6.47 8.35
CA LEU A 36 -5.82 -6.65 7.01
C LEU A 36 -6.27 -5.31 6.41
N ALA A 37 -6.90 -4.45 7.20
CA ALA A 37 -7.27 -3.10 6.78
C ALA A 37 -6.04 -2.24 6.48
N TRP A 38 -4.97 -2.37 7.27
CA TRP A 38 -3.69 -1.69 7.01
C TRP A 38 -3.10 -2.13 5.66
N VAL A 39 -2.99 -3.44 5.42
CA VAL A 39 -2.51 -4.00 4.15
C VAL A 39 -3.38 -3.56 2.98
N GLY A 40 -4.70 -3.67 3.12
CA GLY A 40 -5.66 -3.25 2.09
C GLY A 40 -5.55 -1.76 1.77
N PHE A 41 -5.49 -0.90 2.80
CA PHE A 41 -5.31 0.54 2.64
C PHE A 41 -4.05 0.87 1.83
N TRP A 42 -2.90 0.32 2.22
CA TRP A 42 -1.65 0.60 1.50
C TRP A 42 -1.60 -0.03 0.10
N THR A 43 -2.36 -1.09 -0.16
CA THR A 43 -2.38 -1.75 -1.47
C THR A 43 -3.34 -1.09 -2.45
N PHE A 44 -4.50 -0.60 -1.98
CA PHE A 44 -5.57 -0.07 -2.84
C PHE A 44 -5.75 1.44 -2.77
N ALA A 45 -5.46 2.09 -1.63
CA ALA A 45 -5.69 3.53 -1.48
C ALA A 45 -4.48 4.37 -1.93
N VAL A 46 -3.28 3.79 -1.89
CA VAL A 46 -2.05 4.51 -2.20
C VAL A 46 -1.53 4.10 -3.58
N ASN A 47 -1.33 5.10 -4.44
CA ASN A 47 -0.65 4.94 -5.72
C ASN A 47 0.86 5.04 -5.51
N TRP A 48 1.51 3.89 -5.35
CA TRP A 48 2.95 3.84 -5.08
C TRP A 48 3.80 4.31 -6.27
N ALA A 49 3.27 4.35 -7.49
CA ALA A 49 4.00 4.91 -8.64
C ALA A 49 4.22 6.42 -8.49
N LYS A 50 3.26 7.14 -7.90
CA LYS A 50 3.42 8.58 -7.56
C LYS A 50 4.14 8.77 -6.22
N THR A 51 3.94 7.88 -5.25
CA THR A 51 4.54 8.01 -3.90
C THR A 51 6.03 7.69 -3.85
N LEU A 52 6.50 6.67 -4.58
CA LEU A 52 7.92 6.26 -4.58
C LEU A 52 8.89 7.38 -5.02
N PRO A 53 8.65 8.14 -6.11
CA PRO A 53 9.54 9.23 -6.50
C PRO A 53 9.59 10.36 -5.46
N ILE A 54 8.47 10.67 -4.80
CA ILE A 54 8.43 11.63 -3.67
C ILE A 54 9.31 11.12 -2.53
N LEU A 55 9.25 9.82 -2.25
CA LEU A 55 10.04 9.19 -1.20
C LEU A 55 11.54 9.24 -1.51
N ARG A 56 11.93 8.97 -2.76
CA ARG A 56 13.32 9.07 -3.24
C ARG A 56 13.86 10.50 -3.21
N ARG A 57 12.99 11.51 -3.31
CA ARG A 57 13.36 12.95 -3.25
C ARG A 57 13.61 13.46 -1.83
N GLY A 58 13.50 12.60 -0.81
CA GLY A 58 13.76 12.94 0.59
C GLY A 58 12.57 12.73 1.53
N GLY A 59 11.42 12.26 1.02
CA GLY A 59 10.22 11.98 1.84
C GLY A 59 10.44 10.93 2.94
N PHE A 60 11.52 10.15 2.89
CA PHE A 60 11.93 9.24 3.96
C PHE A 60 12.06 9.91 5.33
N ILE A 61 12.50 11.18 5.40
CA ILE A 61 12.63 11.87 6.69
C ILE A 61 11.26 12.04 7.37
N GLY A 62 10.22 12.33 6.58
CA GLY A 62 8.85 12.45 7.07
C GLY A 62 8.33 11.13 7.63
N ILE A 63 8.64 10.00 6.97
CA ILE A 63 8.31 8.67 7.48
C ILE A 63 9.01 8.39 8.80
N LEU A 64 10.32 8.68 8.91
CA LEU A 64 11.07 8.44 10.14
C LEU A 64 10.54 9.28 11.32
N LEU A 65 10.23 10.56 11.07
CA LEU A 65 9.60 11.45 12.05
C LEU A 65 8.22 10.93 12.47
N LEU A 66 7.40 10.50 11.52
CA LEU A 66 6.09 9.93 11.80
C LEU A 66 6.19 8.63 12.60
N MET A 67 7.12 7.73 12.26
CA MET A 67 7.41 6.51 13.01
C MET A 67 7.83 6.83 14.44
N PHE A 68 8.71 7.81 14.64
CA PHE A 68 9.18 8.21 15.95
C PHE A 68 8.03 8.75 16.82
N VAL A 69 7.21 9.65 16.28
CA VAL A 69 6.02 10.17 16.99
C VAL A 69 5.02 9.05 17.28
N ALA A 70 4.77 8.14 16.34
CA ALA A 70 3.86 7.01 16.55
C ALA A 70 4.35 6.08 17.68
N VAL A 71 5.66 5.83 17.77
CA VAL A 71 6.26 5.05 18.87
C VAL A 71 6.09 5.76 20.19
N LEU A 72 6.32 7.08 20.25
CA LEU A 72 6.14 7.86 21.48
C LEU A 72 4.70 7.88 21.95
N VAL A 73 3.75 8.15 21.04
CA VAL A 73 2.31 8.16 21.35
C VAL A 73 1.88 6.77 21.81
N TRP A 74 2.27 5.70 21.12
CA TRP A 74 1.89 4.35 21.51
C TRP A 74 2.54 3.91 22.83
N ALA A 75 3.79 4.28 23.07
CA ALA A 75 4.46 4.01 24.34
C ALA A 75 3.79 4.74 25.52
N ALA A 76 3.23 5.94 25.28
CA ALA A 76 2.53 6.75 26.28
C ALA A 76 1.09 6.26 26.55
N VAL A 77 0.35 5.84 25.52
CA VAL A 77 -1.06 5.43 25.64
C VAL A 77 -1.23 4.07 26.29
N ALA A 78 -0.29 3.14 26.08
CA ALA A 78 -0.36 1.79 26.63
C ALA A 78 0.95 1.40 27.34
N PRO A 79 1.22 1.95 28.54
CA PRO A 79 2.32 1.50 29.38
C PRO A 79 2.04 0.06 29.84
N PRO A 80 2.96 -0.90 29.66
CA PRO A 80 2.79 -2.26 30.18
C PRO A 80 2.80 -2.25 31.71
N GLU A 81 1.96 -3.08 32.34
CA GLU A 81 1.75 -3.11 33.80
C GLU A 81 3.03 -3.38 34.63
N ASN A 82 4.09 -3.90 34.00
CA ASN A 82 5.41 -4.15 34.61
C ASN A 82 6.55 -3.30 34.03
N GLY A 83 6.26 -2.29 33.19
CA GLY A 83 7.26 -1.39 32.59
C GLY A 83 8.22 -2.06 31.58
N LYS A 84 8.04 -3.36 31.29
CA LYS A 84 8.94 -4.19 30.48
C LYS A 84 8.12 -5.06 29.53
N HIS A 85 8.50 -5.09 28.26
CA HIS A 85 7.99 -6.05 27.29
C HIS A 85 8.98 -7.21 27.18
N LEU A 86 8.52 -8.45 27.42
CA LEU A 86 9.30 -9.66 27.19
C LEU A 86 9.29 -9.97 25.68
N MET A 87 10.41 -9.73 25.01
CA MET A 87 10.63 -10.19 23.63
C MET A 87 11.79 -11.19 23.64
N LEU A 88 11.54 -12.41 23.17
CA LEU A 88 12.54 -13.49 23.07
C LEU A 88 13.28 -13.80 24.39
N GLY A 89 12.59 -13.70 25.54
CA GLY A 89 13.18 -13.98 26.85
C GLY A 89 14.04 -12.86 27.46
N LEU A 90 14.22 -11.73 26.76
CA LEU A 90 14.87 -10.54 27.32
C LEU A 90 13.84 -9.43 27.61
N SER A 91 14.05 -8.75 28.74
CA SER A 91 13.29 -7.57 29.16
C SER A 91 13.71 -6.37 28.31
N VAL A 92 12.97 -6.11 27.24
CA VAL A 92 13.19 -4.94 26.38
C VAL A 92 12.36 -3.76 26.90
N SER A 93 12.97 -2.57 26.87
CA SER A 93 12.29 -1.31 27.23
C SER A 93 11.04 -1.11 26.37
N ASN A 94 9.95 -0.61 26.97
CA ASN A 94 8.66 -0.39 26.31
C ASN A 94 8.80 0.30 24.94
N HIS A 95 9.64 1.35 24.88
CA HIS A 95 9.88 2.12 23.66
C HIS A 95 10.53 1.30 22.54
N ALA A 96 11.47 0.42 22.88
CA ALA A 96 12.13 -0.43 21.90
C ALA A 96 11.19 -1.52 21.35
N GLY A 97 10.30 -2.07 22.19
CA GLY A 97 9.26 -3.00 21.72
C GLY A 97 8.29 -2.33 20.74
N LYS A 98 7.77 -1.14 21.08
CA LYS A 98 6.88 -0.37 20.19
C LYS A 98 7.59 0.06 18.90
N PHE A 99 8.89 0.38 18.98
CA PHE A 99 9.69 0.69 17.79
C PHE A 99 9.75 -0.47 16.80
N ILE A 100 9.95 -1.71 17.28
CA ILE A 100 9.95 -2.90 16.42
C ILE A 100 8.58 -3.08 15.75
N TYR A 101 7.48 -2.93 16.49
CA TYR A 101 6.13 -3.05 15.92
C TYR A 101 5.85 -1.99 14.84
N VAL A 102 6.16 -0.71 15.12
CA VAL A 102 5.96 0.38 14.15
C VAL A 102 6.86 0.19 12.93
N THR A 103 8.08 -0.30 13.11
CA THR A 103 8.98 -0.66 12.01
C THR A 103 8.39 -1.77 11.15
N MET A 104 7.87 -2.84 11.75
CA MET A 104 7.22 -3.92 11.00
C MET A 104 6.00 -3.44 10.23
N LEU A 105 5.14 -2.61 10.82
CA LEU A 105 4.00 -2.00 10.12
C LEU A 105 4.42 -1.14 8.92
N THR A 106 5.54 -0.43 9.06
CA THR A 106 6.12 0.38 7.97
C THR A 106 6.70 -0.50 6.88
N CYS A 107 7.41 -1.58 7.23
CA CYS A 107 7.90 -2.56 6.27
C CYS A 107 6.75 -3.22 5.49
N ILE A 108 5.63 -3.54 6.15
CA ILE A 108 4.43 -4.08 5.48
C ILE A 108 3.90 -3.08 4.45
N ALA A 109 3.78 -1.80 4.80
CA ALA A 109 3.35 -0.77 3.85
C ALA A 109 4.28 -0.68 2.63
N LEU A 110 5.60 -0.68 2.85
CA LEU A 110 6.58 -0.65 1.76
C LEU A 110 6.56 -1.93 0.90
N LEU A 111 6.29 -3.08 1.52
CA LEU A 111 6.16 -4.36 0.82
C LEU A 111 4.90 -4.39 -0.06
N CYS A 112 3.78 -3.85 0.43
CA CYS A 112 2.57 -3.62 -0.37
C CYS A 112 2.87 -2.75 -1.59
N GLY A 113 3.61 -1.65 -1.41
CA GLY A 113 4.02 -0.81 -2.53
C GLY A 113 4.95 -1.50 -3.53
N SER A 114 5.89 -2.30 -3.04
CA SER A 114 6.78 -3.11 -3.88
C SER A 114 5.99 -4.14 -4.70
N ALA A 115 4.99 -4.78 -4.09
CA ALA A 115 4.12 -5.76 -4.77
C ALA A 115 3.22 -5.10 -5.84
N GLN A 116 2.74 -3.86 -5.58
CA GLN A 116 1.98 -3.09 -6.56
C GLN A 116 2.83 -2.73 -7.78
N LEU A 117 4.07 -2.26 -7.56
CA LEU A 117 5.02 -1.89 -8.63
C LEU A 117 5.59 -3.08 -9.40
N SER A 118 5.66 -4.27 -8.78
CA SER A 118 6.06 -5.52 -9.44
C SER A 118 5.01 -6.05 -10.43
N GLY A 119 3.85 -5.39 -10.57
CA GLY A 119 2.80 -5.78 -11.51
C GLY A 119 1.93 -6.95 -11.04
N SER A 120 2.16 -7.50 -9.84
CA SER A 120 1.41 -8.64 -9.31
C SER A 120 -0.09 -8.34 -9.06
N PHE A 121 -0.47 -7.06 -8.99
CA PHE A 121 -1.85 -6.59 -8.80
C PHE A 121 -2.39 -5.72 -9.96
N GLY A 122 -1.72 -5.72 -11.13
CA GLY A 122 -1.93 -4.74 -12.20
C GLY A 122 -3.36 -4.57 -12.74
N ARG A 123 -4.25 -5.56 -12.60
CA ARG A 123 -5.66 -5.48 -13.05
C ARG A 123 -6.64 -5.01 -11.96
N LEU A 124 -6.26 -5.05 -10.69
CA LEU A 124 -7.14 -4.68 -9.56
C LEU A 124 -6.88 -3.26 -9.05
N VAL A 125 -5.78 -2.63 -9.49
CA VAL A 125 -5.29 -1.34 -8.98
C VAL A 125 -4.88 -0.43 -10.15
N GLU A 126 -5.71 -0.37 -11.17
CA GLU A 126 -5.54 0.55 -12.29
C GLU A 126 -6.12 1.91 -11.90
N PHE A 127 -5.23 2.85 -11.54
CA PHE A 127 -5.63 4.23 -11.31
C PHE A 127 -5.70 4.95 -12.67
N PRO A 128 -6.83 5.58 -13.04
CA PRO A 128 -6.91 6.34 -14.28
C PRO A 128 -5.84 7.43 -14.28
N GLU A 129 -5.06 7.45 -15.35
CA GLU A 129 -3.98 8.39 -15.56
C GLU A 129 -4.60 9.78 -15.78
N GLU A 130 -4.33 10.71 -14.86
CA GLU A 130 -4.69 12.11 -15.09
C GLU A 130 -3.82 12.63 -16.24
N PRO A 131 -4.40 13.30 -17.26
CA PRO A 131 -3.62 13.85 -18.35
C PRO A 131 -2.59 14.81 -17.76
N SER A 132 -1.32 14.51 -18.00
CA SER A 132 -0.19 15.34 -17.58
C SER A 132 -0.42 16.77 -18.06
N ALA A 133 -0.46 17.73 -17.13
CA ALA A 133 -0.53 19.16 -17.42
C ALA A 133 0.77 19.74 -18.04
N ASP A 134 1.70 18.88 -18.46
CA ASP A 134 2.95 19.24 -19.12
C ASP A 134 2.89 19.11 -20.64
N ASP A 135 1.69 19.02 -21.23
CA ASP A 135 1.48 19.25 -22.67
C ASP A 135 1.20 20.75 -22.92
N HIS A 136 2.12 21.59 -22.47
CA HIS A 136 2.19 22.97 -22.93
C HIS A 136 2.98 22.98 -24.24
N GLY A 137 2.22 23.04 -25.32
CA GLY A 137 2.67 22.95 -26.70
C GLY A 137 3.88 23.83 -27.04
N HIS A 138 4.87 23.18 -27.64
CA HIS A 138 5.78 23.81 -28.58
C HIS A 138 5.45 23.30 -29.98
N GLU A 139 4.40 23.89 -30.56
CA GLU A 139 4.12 23.80 -31.99
C GLU A 139 4.03 25.24 -32.54
N HIS A 140 4.65 25.43 -33.71
CA HIS A 140 4.97 26.65 -34.48
C HIS A 140 6.38 27.24 -34.30
N ASP A 141 7.31 26.73 -35.10
CA ASP A 141 8.16 27.62 -35.90
C ASP A 141 8.15 27.13 -37.36
N ASP A 142 7.25 27.75 -38.14
CA ASP A 142 7.13 27.59 -39.58
C ASP A 142 8.35 28.24 -40.27
N THR A 143 9.51 27.57 -40.29
CA THR A 143 10.61 28.00 -41.15
C THR A 143 10.43 27.48 -42.58
N HIS A 144 9.48 28.08 -43.30
CA HIS A 144 9.42 28.02 -44.77
C HIS A 144 10.60 28.79 -45.37
N GLY A 145 11.74 28.11 -45.52
CA GLY A 145 12.94 28.62 -46.20
C GLY A 145 13.21 27.89 -47.51
N GLY A 146 12.26 27.90 -48.44
CA GLY A 146 12.43 27.36 -49.79
C GLY A 146 11.86 28.31 -50.82
N HIS A 147 12.70 29.09 -51.50
CA HIS A 147 12.49 29.45 -52.90
C HIS A 147 13.82 29.68 -53.61
N ASP A 148 13.86 29.02 -54.75
CA ASP A 148 14.91 28.87 -55.72
C ASP A 148 14.81 29.98 -56.80
N HIS A 149 15.91 30.20 -57.51
CA HIS A 149 16.05 30.88 -58.80
C HIS A 149 15.52 32.31 -59.05
N SER A 150 16.46 33.25 -59.23
CA SER A 150 16.37 34.26 -60.30
C SER A 150 17.70 34.34 -61.06
N HIS A 151 17.66 33.93 -62.33
CA HIS A 151 18.69 34.19 -63.34
C HIS A 151 18.79 35.70 -63.62
N ASP A 152 20.01 36.19 -63.85
CA ASP A 152 20.25 37.09 -64.97
C ASP A 152 21.69 36.96 -65.48
N VAL A 153 21.78 36.70 -66.78
CA VAL A 153 22.95 36.60 -67.64
C VAL A 153 23.01 37.90 -68.45
N ALA A 154 24.13 38.61 -68.50
CA ALA A 154 24.62 39.31 -69.70
C ALA A 154 25.82 40.27 -69.45
N HIS A 155 26.90 39.99 -70.19
CA HIS A 155 27.77 40.92 -70.96
C HIS A 155 28.53 42.05 -70.21
N ALA A 156 29.86 41.94 -70.08
CA ALA A 156 30.89 42.36 -71.04
C ALA A 156 31.26 43.86 -70.96
N HIS A 157 32.45 44.15 -70.41
CA HIS A 157 33.55 44.89 -71.08
C HIS A 157 34.78 44.94 -70.19
#